data_AF-A0A969WSJ0-F1
#
_entry.id   AF-A0A969WSJ0-F1
#
_cell.length_a   1.000
_cell.length_b   1.000
_cell.length_c   1.000
_cell.angle_alpha   90.00
_cell.angle_beta   90.00
_cell.angle_gamma   90.00
#
_symmetry.space_group_name_H-M   'P 1'
#
loop_
_entity.id
_entity.type
_entity.pdbx_description
1 polymer ?
#
loop_
_entity_poly.entity_id
_entity_poly.type
_entity_poly.pdbx_seq_one_letter_code
_entity_poly.pdbx_strand_id
1 'polypeptide(L)'
;PTASEEKEEPKVEKKRPKLSAPLTFEEIVTKLRELAGKDRFSRKELDKVQGLFFSEIHKEAESQKEEFLTGGGKEEDFVIKESELHTEGKNLLQSLAEKRKKIAIEEEKQKETNYERKVAIIEEVRALTESQEDFNKKYQDFKSLQHEWNSIKLVPHGKEHALWKSYQEQVEKFYDIVHIHNEYRDYDFKKNLESKIGLCEAAEKLIEENDVVSAFHQLQKLHKDWRDIGPVARKDRELIWQRFKEASAEINRKYQERIESLKAQESENYEKKVALCETLEAIDLESLKSTRDWEAKTREVLNLQKDWREIGYAPRKVNAKIFKRYRAACDLFFKGKNAYYQSIRGELDENLKKKTELCERAEALKDSQDWKNTTSDMIALQRDWKEIGMVPRRDSSRIWKRFISACDYFFDQKKLHTKSIRQEEADNLKLKKEATEKIKNIDTTLSAEESVEKLKELMDEWYAIGFVPYKDKDAAHNEFTKAADAQYSRLNIDKSERKLDSFKSNISEMTKSDRSRGQVYHEREKLMRQFEKMKSELQTYENNIGFLTASSKKGSTLLDDMNSKIENIKAELDLIVKKIEAIDENIEN
;
A
#
# COMPACT_ATOMS: atom_id res chain seq x y z
N PRO A 1 -82.92 -44.56 13.35
CA PRO A 1 -84.04 -43.92 14.06
C PRO A 1 -84.31 -42.53 13.50
N THR A 2 -85.06 -42.51 12.40
CA THR A 2 -85.72 -41.31 11.86
C THR A 2 -86.83 -41.81 10.95
N ALA A 3 -88.05 -41.62 11.45
CA ALA A 3 -89.31 -41.44 10.75
C ALA A 3 -89.54 -42.21 9.45
N SER A 4 -90.27 -43.32 9.61
CA SER A 4 -91.26 -43.84 8.69
C SER A 4 -92.18 -42.75 8.13
N GLU A 5 -91.99 -42.40 6.84
CA GLU A 5 -93.03 -41.79 6.02
C GLU A 5 -93.69 -42.90 5.20
N GLU A 6 -94.85 -43.36 5.70
CA GLU A 6 -95.88 -44.01 4.90
C GLU A 6 -96.34 -43.02 3.83
N LYS A 7 -95.96 -43.26 2.58
CA LYS A 7 -96.64 -42.66 1.43
C LYS A 7 -97.75 -43.59 1.01
N GLU A 8 -98.96 -43.23 1.44
CA GLU A 8 -100.21 -43.73 0.88
C GLU A 8 -100.18 -43.59 -0.65
N GLU A 9 -100.40 -44.70 -1.32
CA GLU A 9 -100.65 -44.77 -2.76
C GLU A 9 -101.87 -43.91 -3.11
N PRO A 10 -101.81 -43.01 -4.11
CA PRO A 10 -103.02 -42.44 -4.65
C PRO A 10 -103.78 -43.55 -5.38
N LYS A 11 -104.92 -43.94 -4.82
CA LYS A 11 -105.98 -44.68 -5.53
C LYS A 11 -106.40 -43.88 -6.75
N VAL A 12 -105.73 -44.12 -7.87
CA VAL A 12 -106.21 -43.69 -9.18
C VAL A 12 -107.51 -44.44 -9.43
N GLU A 13 -108.63 -43.72 -9.26
CA GLU A 13 -109.92 -44.13 -9.78
C GLU A 13 -109.72 -44.57 -11.24
N LYS A 14 -109.87 -45.88 -11.45
CA LYS A 14 -110.08 -46.45 -12.78
C LYS A 14 -111.37 -45.84 -13.32
N LYS A 15 -111.25 -44.68 -13.98
CA LYS A 15 -112.28 -44.20 -14.91
C LYS A 15 -112.46 -45.32 -15.92
N ARG A 16 -113.56 -46.04 -15.78
CA ARG A 16 -114.09 -46.98 -16.78
C ARG A 16 -113.97 -46.30 -18.14
N PRO A 17 -113.37 -46.94 -19.16
CA PRO A 17 -113.33 -46.32 -20.47
C PRO A 17 -114.79 -46.09 -20.89
N LYS A 18 -115.13 -44.83 -21.16
CA LYS A 18 -116.37 -44.50 -21.87
C LYS A 18 -116.40 -45.40 -23.10
N LEU A 19 -117.48 -46.15 -23.28
CA LEU A 19 -117.78 -46.81 -24.55
C LEU A 19 -117.66 -45.73 -25.63
N SER A 20 -116.52 -45.72 -26.35
CA SER A 20 -116.49 -45.11 -27.65
C SER A 20 -117.49 -45.92 -28.47
N ALA A 21 -118.43 -45.23 -29.11
CA ALA A 21 -119.29 -45.83 -30.11
C ALA A 21 -118.48 -46.80 -31.00
N PRO A 22 -119.07 -47.92 -31.45
CA PRO A 22 -118.38 -48.80 -32.39
C PRO A 22 -117.83 -47.94 -33.53
N LEU A 23 -116.49 -47.91 -33.64
CA LEU A 23 -115.82 -47.09 -34.64
C LEU A 23 -116.33 -47.53 -36.00
N THR A 24 -116.70 -46.55 -36.83
CA THR A 24 -117.12 -46.88 -38.19
C THR A 24 -115.94 -47.45 -38.96
N PHE A 25 -116.23 -48.25 -39.99
CA PHE A 25 -115.19 -48.88 -40.80
C PHE A 25 -114.16 -47.86 -41.34
N GLU A 26 -114.62 -46.67 -41.72
CA GLU A 26 -113.80 -45.55 -42.18
C GLU A 26 -112.90 -44.95 -41.07
N GLU A 27 -113.39 -44.87 -39.83
CA GLU A 27 -112.58 -44.41 -38.69
C GLU A 27 -111.50 -45.43 -38.31
N ILE A 28 -111.76 -46.74 -38.49
CA ILE A 28 -110.76 -47.80 -38.28
C ILE A 28 -109.66 -47.71 -39.33
N VAL A 29 -110.01 -47.54 -40.61
CA VAL A 29 -109.05 -47.32 -41.71
C VAL A 29 -108.26 -46.03 -41.51
N THR A 30 -108.91 -44.96 -41.01
CA THR A 30 -108.22 -43.70 -40.68
C THR A 30 -107.19 -43.88 -39.56
N LYS A 31 -107.51 -44.66 -38.51
CA LYS A 31 -106.54 -45.01 -37.46
C LYS A 31 -105.39 -45.88 -37.97
N LEU A 32 -105.65 -46.80 -38.91
CA LEU A 32 -104.58 -47.53 -39.60
C LEU A 32 -103.70 -46.59 -40.44
N ARG A 33 -104.28 -45.58 -41.09
CA ARG A 33 -103.56 -44.55 -41.84
C ARG A 33 -102.69 -43.68 -40.93
N GLU A 34 -103.20 -43.28 -39.77
CA GLU A 34 -102.43 -42.55 -38.74
C GLU A 34 -101.28 -43.40 -38.18
N LEU A 35 -101.51 -44.68 -37.90
CA LEU A 35 -100.45 -45.59 -37.45
C LEU A 35 -99.41 -45.82 -38.55
N ALA A 36 -99.83 -45.89 -39.82
CA ALA A 36 -98.93 -46.02 -40.96
C ALA A 36 -98.12 -44.74 -41.21
N GLY A 37 -98.64 -43.57 -40.85
CA GLY A 37 -97.93 -42.28 -40.93
C GLY A 37 -96.91 -42.04 -39.82
N LYS A 38 -96.94 -42.79 -38.72
CA LYS A 38 -95.97 -42.66 -37.61
C LYS A 38 -94.68 -43.45 -37.88
N ASP A 39 -93.54 -42.89 -37.48
CA ASP A 39 -92.23 -43.55 -37.56
C ASP A 39 -92.09 -44.73 -36.58
N ARG A 40 -92.72 -44.63 -35.41
CA ARG A 40 -92.84 -45.72 -34.43
C ARG A 40 -94.27 -45.79 -33.90
N PHE A 41 -94.76 -47.01 -33.73
CA PHE A 41 -96.09 -47.30 -33.20
C PHE A 41 -96.05 -48.40 -32.14
N SER A 42 -96.98 -48.36 -31.19
CA SER A 42 -97.07 -49.37 -30.13
C SER A 42 -97.59 -50.68 -30.68
N ARG A 43 -96.88 -51.79 -30.40
CA ARG A 43 -97.33 -53.15 -30.76
C ARG A 43 -98.75 -53.44 -30.26
N LYS A 44 -99.05 -53.04 -29.02
CA LYS A 44 -100.37 -53.25 -28.40
C LYS A 44 -101.48 -52.44 -29.08
N GLU A 45 -101.15 -51.25 -29.59
CA GLU A 45 -102.13 -50.40 -30.29
C GLU A 45 -102.42 -50.95 -31.69
N LEU A 46 -101.39 -51.37 -32.43
CA LEU A 46 -101.55 -52.00 -33.75
C LEU A 46 -102.37 -53.29 -33.66
N ASP A 47 -102.02 -54.20 -32.75
CA ASP A 47 -102.72 -55.48 -32.59
C ASP A 47 -104.22 -55.25 -32.25
N LYS A 48 -104.52 -54.19 -31.49
CA LYS A 48 -105.91 -53.79 -31.15
C LYS A 48 -106.67 -53.23 -32.35
N VAL A 49 -106.07 -52.33 -33.14
CA VAL A 49 -106.72 -51.73 -34.33
C VAL A 49 -106.87 -52.78 -35.44
N GLN A 50 -105.89 -53.66 -35.62
CA GLN A 50 -105.95 -54.81 -36.52
C GLN A 50 -107.09 -55.77 -36.15
N GLY A 51 -107.26 -56.10 -34.87
CA GLY A 51 -108.37 -56.92 -34.39
C GLY A 51 -109.75 -56.30 -34.66
N LEU A 52 -109.88 -54.98 -34.52
CA LEU A 52 -111.11 -54.25 -34.85
C LEU A 52 -111.38 -54.24 -36.36
N PHE A 53 -110.35 -54.06 -37.19
CA PHE A 53 -110.47 -54.07 -38.65
C PHE A 53 -110.98 -55.41 -39.20
N PHE A 54 -110.37 -56.53 -38.77
CA PHE A 54 -110.82 -57.86 -39.23
C PHE A 54 -112.22 -58.23 -38.72
N SER A 55 -112.59 -57.80 -37.51
CA SER A 55 -113.93 -58.00 -36.95
C SER A 55 -114.99 -57.29 -37.79
N GLU A 56 -114.72 -56.06 -38.23
CA GLU A 56 -115.67 -55.27 -39.03
C GLU A 56 -115.78 -55.77 -40.48
N ILE A 57 -114.66 -56.22 -41.09
CA ILE A 57 -114.69 -56.92 -42.38
C ILE A 57 -115.56 -58.17 -42.32
N HIS A 58 -115.45 -58.96 -41.24
CA HIS A 58 -116.23 -60.18 -41.08
C HIS A 58 -117.74 -59.89 -41.06
N LYS A 59 -118.16 -58.87 -40.31
CA LYS A 59 -119.57 -58.44 -40.24
C LYS A 59 -120.09 -57.95 -41.59
N GLU A 60 -119.29 -57.18 -42.32
CA GLU A 60 -119.70 -56.64 -43.64
C GLU A 60 -119.81 -57.77 -44.67
N ALA A 61 -118.91 -58.76 -44.64
CA ALA A 61 -118.98 -59.95 -45.48
C ALA A 61 -120.21 -60.83 -45.15
N GLU A 62 -120.55 -61.00 -43.87
CA GLU A 62 -121.77 -61.70 -43.44
C GLU A 62 -123.03 -60.97 -43.93
N SER A 63 -123.09 -59.65 -43.80
CA SER A 63 -124.21 -58.84 -44.28
C SER A 63 -124.37 -58.93 -45.81
N GLN A 64 -123.28 -58.83 -46.58
CA GLN A 64 -123.31 -58.99 -48.04
C GLN A 64 -123.75 -60.40 -48.45
N LYS A 65 -123.37 -61.42 -47.68
CA LYS A 65 -123.78 -62.81 -47.90
C LYS A 65 -125.28 -62.99 -47.64
N GLU A 66 -125.80 -62.42 -46.57
CA GLU A 66 -127.24 -62.42 -46.26
C GLU A 66 -128.07 -61.68 -47.32
N GLU A 67 -127.62 -60.52 -47.80
CA GLU A 67 -128.27 -59.79 -48.90
C GLU A 67 -128.26 -60.57 -50.23
N PHE A 68 -127.15 -61.25 -50.55
CA PHE A 68 -127.04 -62.05 -51.76
C PHE A 68 -127.93 -63.31 -51.73
N LEU A 69 -128.03 -63.97 -50.58
CA LEU A 69 -128.92 -65.10 -50.36
C LEU A 69 -130.40 -64.71 -50.40
N THR A 70 -130.76 -63.56 -49.83
CA THR A 70 -132.15 -63.04 -49.86
C THR A 70 -132.55 -62.49 -51.24
N GLY A 71 -131.59 -62.05 -52.05
CA GLY A 71 -131.78 -61.64 -53.45
C GLY A 71 -131.92 -62.80 -54.45
N GLY A 72 -131.89 -64.06 -53.99
CA GLY A 72 -132.10 -65.25 -54.84
C GLY A 72 -130.82 -65.85 -55.47
N GLY A 73 -129.63 -65.46 -54.99
CA GLY A 73 -128.36 -66.08 -55.38
C GLY A 73 -128.08 -67.42 -54.67
N LYS A 74 -127.33 -68.32 -55.31
CA LYS A 74 -126.86 -69.57 -54.68
C LYS A 74 -125.55 -69.31 -53.92
N GLU A 75 -125.37 -69.94 -52.76
CA GLU A 75 -124.20 -69.75 -51.88
C GLU A 75 -122.85 -70.04 -52.57
N GLU A 76 -122.88 -70.88 -53.62
CA GLU A 76 -121.73 -71.31 -54.43
C GLU A 76 -121.16 -70.19 -55.33
N ASP A 77 -121.96 -69.17 -55.67
CA ASP A 77 -121.61 -68.08 -56.59
C ASP A 77 -121.30 -66.75 -55.87
N PHE A 78 -121.26 -66.74 -54.53
CA PHE A 78 -121.06 -65.52 -53.75
C PHE A 78 -119.60 -65.05 -53.77
N VAL A 79 -119.39 -63.83 -54.28
CA VAL A 79 -118.11 -63.12 -54.21
C VAL A 79 -118.32 -61.86 -53.39
N ILE A 80 -117.56 -61.72 -52.29
CA ILE A 80 -117.56 -60.52 -51.45
C ILE A 80 -117.19 -59.31 -52.33
N LYS A 81 -118.03 -58.27 -52.32
CA LYS A 81 -117.67 -56.97 -52.91
C LYS A 81 -116.74 -56.26 -51.94
N GLU A 82 -115.44 -56.37 -52.19
CA GLU A 82 -114.45 -55.61 -51.44
C GLU A 82 -114.63 -54.12 -51.75
N SER A 83 -114.97 -53.35 -50.72
CA SER A 83 -114.98 -51.88 -50.81
C SER A 83 -113.57 -51.36 -51.04
N GLU A 84 -113.43 -50.18 -51.65
CA GLU A 84 -112.12 -49.52 -51.79
C GLU A 84 -111.41 -49.36 -50.43
N LEU A 85 -112.18 -49.15 -49.36
CA LEU A 85 -111.69 -49.07 -47.98
C LEU A 85 -111.19 -50.42 -47.43
N HIS A 86 -111.74 -51.57 -47.88
CA HIS A 86 -111.26 -52.90 -47.50
C HIS A 86 -109.86 -53.15 -48.06
N THR A 87 -109.70 -52.84 -49.34
CA THR A 87 -108.44 -52.99 -50.07
C THR A 87 -107.38 -52.04 -49.49
N GLU A 88 -107.76 -50.79 -49.20
CA GLU A 88 -106.89 -49.81 -48.54
C GLU A 88 -106.43 -50.30 -47.14
N GLY A 89 -107.35 -50.75 -46.30
CA GLY A 89 -107.02 -51.21 -44.95
C GLY A 89 -106.16 -52.48 -44.90
N LYS A 90 -106.37 -53.44 -45.81
CA LYS A 90 -105.50 -54.63 -45.96
C LYS A 90 -104.08 -54.22 -46.39
N ASN A 91 -103.96 -53.30 -47.35
CA ASN A 91 -102.67 -52.77 -47.80
C ASN A 91 -101.95 -52.00 -46.68
N LEU A 92 -102.67 -51.20 -45.89
CA LEU A 92 -102.14 -50.49 -44.73
C LEU A 92 -101.64 -51.48 -43.66
N LEU A 93 -102.38 -52.54 -43.36
CA LEU A 93 -101.96 -53.59 -42.41
C LEU A 93 -100.73 -54.36 -42.91
N GLN A 94 -100.64 -54.68 -44.19
CA GLN A 94 -99.44 -55.30 -44.77
C GLN A 94 -98.23 -54.37 -44.63
N SER A 95 -98.38 -53.08 -44.97
CA SER A 95 -97.32 -52.09 -44.81
C SER A 95 -96.88 -51.91 -43.35
N LEU A 96 -97.82 -51.98 -42.40
CA LEU A 96 -97.57 -51.90 -40.96
C LEU A 96 -96.89 -53.17 -40.43
N ALA A 97 -97.25 -54.35 -40.93
CA ALA A 97 -96.58 -55.61 -40.61
C ALA A 97 -95.13 -55.62 -41.12
N GLU A 98 -94.90 -55.13 -42.34
CA GLU A 98 -93.55 -54.94 -42.90
C GLU A 98 -92.74 -53.91 -42.09
N LYS A 99 -93.34 -52.77 -41.72
CA LYS A 99 -92.71 -51.77 -40.83
C LYS A 99 -92.37 -52.37 -39.47
N ARG A 100 -93.25 -53.18 -38.88
CA ARG A 100 -93.00 -53.88 -37.61
C ARG A 100 -91.84 -54.86 -37.72
N LYS A 101 -91.77 -55.64 -38.80
CA LYS A 101 -90.64 -56.55 -39.05
C LYS A 101 -89.34 -55.76 -39.18
N LYS A 102 -89.35 -54.62 -39.90
CA LYS A 102 -88.20 -53.71 -40.01
C LYS A 102 -87.79 -53.12 -38.65
N ILE A 103 -88.74 -52.65 -37.84
CA ILE A 103 -88.46 -52.12 -36.48
C ILE A 103 -87.86 -53.21 -35.59
N ALA A 104 -88.39 -54.43 -35.62
CA ALA A 104 -87.86 -55.54 -34.83
C ALA A 104 -86.45 -55.96 -35.27
N ILE A 105 -86.17 -55.97 -36.59
CA ILE A 105 -84.82 -56.22 -37.13
C ILE A 105 -83.87 -55.10 -36.71
N GLU A 106 -84.28 -53.84 -36.79
CA GLU A 106 -83.47 -52.70 -36.39
C GLU A 106 -83.20 -52.67 -34.89
N GLU A 107 -84.20 -53.01 -34.06
CA GLU A 107 -84.04 -53.15 -32.60
C GLU A 107 -83.10 -54.31 -32.25
N GLU A 108 -83.19 -55.45 -32.94
CA GLU A 108 -82.29 -56.58 -32.70
C GLU A 108 -80.86 -56.27 -33.14
N LYS A 109 -80.70 -55.62 -34.31
CA LYS A 109 -79.42 -55.10 -34.78
C LYS A 109 -78.83 -54.09 -33.79
N GLN A 110 -79.65 -53.17 -33.26
CA GLN A 110 -79.24 -52.21 -32.25
C GLN A 110 -78.81 -52.91 -30.94
N LYS A 111 -79.52 -53.96 -30.51
CA LYS A 111 -79.10 -54.77 -29.35
C LYS A 111 -77.78 -55.50 -29.59
N GLU A 112 -77.56 -56.03 -30.79
CA GLU A 112 -76.29 -56.66 -31.17
C GLU A 112 -75.14 -55.65 -31.21
N THR A 113 -75.32 -54.49 -31.83
CA THR A 113 -74.32 -53.41 -31.84
C THR A 113 -74.02 -52.91 -30.43
N ASN A 114 -75.04 -52.75 -29.58
CA ASN A 114 -74.87 -52.39 -28.17
C ASN A 114 -74.13 -53.47 -27.36
N TYR A 115 -74.37 -54.75 -27.68
CA TYR A 115 -73.67 -55.88 -27.07
C TYR A 115 -72.19 -55.87 -27.47
N GLU A 116 -71.88 -55.72 -28.76
CA GLU A 116 -70.51 -55.60 -29.27
C GLU A 116 -69.77 -54.42 -28.63
N ARG A 117 -70.43 -53.25 -28.50
CA ARG A 117 -69.80 -52.10 -27.84
C ARG A 117 -69.53 -52.37 -26.36
N LYS A 118 -70.46 -53.02 -25.64
CA LYS A 118 -70.21 -53.40 -24.24
C LYS A 118 -69.08 -54.42 -24.11
N VAL A 119 -68.95 -55.38 -25.03
CA VAL A 119 -67.80 -56.28 -25.06
C VAL A 119 -66.50 -55.52 -25.32
N ALA A 120 -66.51 -54.56 -26.25
CA ALA A 120 -65.36 -53.70 -26.52
C ALA A 120 -64.97 -52.84 -25.30
N ILE A 121 -65.94 -52.28 -24.57
CA ILE A 121 -65.69 -51.54 -23.33
C ILE A 121 -65.01 -52.44 -22.28
N ILE A 122 -65.44 -53.70 -22.14
CA ILE A 122 -64.79 -54.65 -21.21
C ILE A 122 -63.33 -54.89 -21.59
N GLU A 123 -63.03 -55.05 -22.88
CA GLU A 123 -61.67 -55.26 -23.36
C GLU A 123 -60.82 -53.98 -23.25
N GLU A 124 -61.40 -52.81 -23.47
CA GLU A 124 -60.74 -51.51 -23.23
C GLU A 124 -60.42 -51.32 -21.74
N VAL A 125 -61.35 -51.64 -20.83
CA VAL A 125 -61.09 -51.62 -19.37
C VAL A 125 -60.01 -52.63 -18.99
N ARG A 126 -60.02 -53.82 -19.58
CA ARG A 126 -58.96 -54.82 -19.39
C ARG A 126 -57.61 -54.29 -19.86
N ALA A 127 -57.54 -53.70 -21.04
CA ALA A 127 -56.32 -53.10 -21.57
C ALA A 127 -55.77 -51.99 -20.66
N LEU A 128 -56.64 -51.21 -20.00
CA LEU A 128 -56.22 -50.22 -19.00
C LEU A 128 -55.56 -50.86 -17.77
N THR A 129 -55.97 -52.07 -17.37
CA THR A 129 -55.35 -52.80 -16.25
C THR A 129 -53.97 -53.36 -16.60
N GLU A 130 -53.69 -53.65 -17.87
CA GLU A 130 -52.43 -54.24 -18.35
C GLU A 130 -51.45 -53.18 -18.90
N SER A 131 -51.95 -51.99 -19.23
CA SER A 131 -51.18 -50.87 -19.75
C SER A 131 -50.13 -50.35 -18.76
N GLN A 132 -49.00 -49.82 -19.26
CA GLN A 132 -47.97 -49.11 -18.47
C GLN A 132 -48.13 -47.57 -18.49
N GLU A 133 -49.24 -47.04 -19.00
CA GLU A 133 -49.47 -45.60 -19.08
C GLU A 133 -49.63 -44.92 -17.69
N ASP A 134 -49.59 -43.58 -17.70
CA ASP A 134 -49.83 -42.73 -16.52
C ASP A 134 -51.16 -43.07 -15.83
N PHE A 135 -51.11 -43.22 -14.51
CA PHE A 135 -52.26 -43.65 -13.73
C PHE A 135 -53.43 -42.65 -13.73
N ASN A 136 -53.15 -41.34 -13.78
CA ASN A 136 -54.20 -40.33 -13.82
C ASN A 136 -54.96 -40.38 -15.14
N LYS A 137 -54.25 -40.61 -16.26
CA LYS A 137 -54.87 -40.83 -17.56
C LYS A 137 -55.74 -42.09 -17.56
N LYS A 138 -55.21 -43.22 -17.07
CA LYS A 138 -55.96 -44.47 -16.90
C LYS A 138 -57.25 -44.29 -16.09
N TYR A 139 -57.20 -43.49 -15.01
CA TYR A 139 -58.37 -43.21 -14.18
C TYR A 139 -59.45 -42.40 -14.91
N GLN A 140 -59.06 -41.41 -15.71
CA GLN A 140 -60.00 -40.63 -16.53
C GLN A 140 -60.63 -41.46 -17.65
N ASP A 141 -59.81 -42.27 -18.33
CA ASP A 141 -60.27 -43.17 -19.39
C ASP A 141 -61.26 -44.21 -18.82
N PHE A 142 -60.92 -44.82 -17.68
CA PHE A 142 -61.81 -45.71 -16.94
C PHE A 142 -63.15 -45.05 -16.57
N LYS A 143 -63.12 -43.80 -16.08
CA LYS A 143 -64.35 -43.06 -15.75
C LYS A 143 -65.23 -42.81 -16.97
N SER A 144 -64.62 -42.51 -18.12
CA SER A 144 -65.33 -42.32 -19.38
C SER A 144 -65.98 -43.61 -19.86
N LEU A 145 -65.25 -44.73 -19.82
CA LEU A 145 -65.75 -46.07 -20.15
C LEU A 145 -66.88 -46.51 -19.21
N GLN A 146 -66.77 -46.20 -17.92
CA GLN A 146 -67.83 -46.45 -16.94
C GLN A 146 -69.10 -45.64 -17.24
N HIS A 147 -68.95 -44.38 -17.68
CA HIS A 147 -70.10 -43.57 -18.10
C HIS A 147 -70.75 -44.14 -19.37
N GLU A 148 -69.94 -44.52 -20.35
CA GLU A 148 -70.40 -45.11 -21.61
C GLU A 148 -71.13 -46.44 -21.38
N TRP A 149 -70.59 -47.32 -20.54
CA TRP A 149 -71.23 -48.57 -20.12
C TRP A 149 -72.63 -48.36 -19.55
N ASN A 150 -72.79 -47.36 -18.67
CA ASN A 150 -74.05 -47.04 -18.00
C ASN A 150 -75.07 -46.38 -18.95
N SER A 151 -74.62 -45.75 -20.04
CA SER A 151 -75.49 -45.14 -21.04
C SER A 151 -76.19 -46.19 -21.93
N ILE A 152 -75.56 -47.36 -22.15
CA ILE A 152 -76.06 -48.43 -23.01
C ILE A 152 -77.04 -49.32 -22.23
N LYS A 153 -78.35 -49.20 -22.50
CA LYS A 153 -79.42 -49.92 -21.79
C LYS A 153 -80.09 -51.05 -22.58
N LEU A 154 -80.06 -51.02 -23.91
CA LEU A 154 -80.75 -52.02 -24.75
C LEU A 154 -79.79 -53.15 -25.15
N VAL A 155 -79.88 -54.32 -24.51
CA VAL A 155 -78.98 -55.47 -24.71
C VAL A 155 -79.80 -56.78 -24.79
N PRO A 156 -79.35 -57.83 -25.50
CA PRO A 156 -80.05 -59.11 -25.53
C PRO A 156 -80.16 -59.73 -24.12
N HIS A 157 -81.39 -60.04 -23.68
CA HIS A 157 -81.67 -60.52 -22.31
C HIS A 157 -80.90 -61.80 -21.92
N GLY A 158 -80.58 -62.67 -22.88
CA GLY A 158 -79.81 -63.90 -22.60
C GLY A 158 -78.32 -63.67 -22.33
N LYS A 159 -77.76 -62.50 -22.68
CA LYS A 159 -76.32 -62.21 -22.57
C LYS A 159 -75.97 -61.19 -21.48
N GLU A 160 -76.97 -60.56 -20.87
CA GLU A 160 -76.81 -59.46 -19.92
C GLU A 160 -76.04 -59.86 -18.66
N HIS A 161 -76.39 -60.99 -18.04
CA HIS A 161 -75.74 -61.45 -16.80
C HIS A 161 -74.26 -61.78 -17.01
N ALA A 162 -73.92 -62.49 -18.10
CA ALA A 162 -72.53 -62.83 -18.42
C ALA A 162 -71.68 -61.57 -18.69
N LEU A 163 -72.27 -60.62 -19.41
CA LEU A 163 -71.65 -59.34 -19.75
C LEU A 163 -71.39 -58.49 -18.48
N TRP A 164 -72.38 -58.43 -17.57
CA TRP A 164 -72.24 -57.73 -16.30
C TRP A 164 -71.16 -58.36 -15.41
N LYS A 165 -71.14 -59.69 -15.28
CA LYS A 165 -70.12 -60.39 -14.48
C LYS A 165 -68.71 -60.13 -15.01
N SER A 166 -68.52 -60.20 -16.33
CA SER A 166 -67.21 -59.96 -16.94
C SER A 166 -66.75 -58.51 -16.77
N TYR A 167 -67.65 -57.54 -16.91
CA TYR A 167 -67.36 -56.14 -16.62
C TYR A 167 -67.01 -55.90 -15.15
N GLN A 168 -67.79 -56.48 -14.23
CA GLN A 168 -67.55 -56.38 -12.79
C GLN A 168 -66.16 -56.89 -12.40
N GLU A 169 -65.73 -58.04 -12.93
CA GLU A 169 -64.39 -58.59 -12.68
C GLU A 169 -63.27 -57.65 -13.16
N GLN A 170 -63.42 -56.98 -14.31
CA GLN A 170 -62.40 -56.02 -14.78
C GLN A 170 -62.43 -54.71 -13.99
N VAL A 171 -63.61 -54.26 -13.57
CA VAL A 171 -63.78 -53.10 -12.70
C VAL A 171 -63.13 -53.32 -11.33
N GLU A 172 -63.33 -54.50 -10.72
CA GLU A 172 -62.70 -54.87 -9.46
C GLU A 172 -61.17 -54.83 -9.56
N LYS A 173 -60.60 -55.45 -10.60
CA LYS A 173 -59.15 -55.38 -10.87
C LYS A 173 -58.64 -53.96 -11.03
N PHE A 174 -59.39 -53.08 -11.70
CA PHE A 174 -59.00 -51.68 -11.83
C PHE A 174 -59.02 -50.95 -10.48
N TYR A 175 -60.04 -51.21 -9.64
CA TYR A 175 -60.10 -50.63 -8.29
C TYR A 175 -59.01 -51.19 -7.36
N ASP A 176 -58.59 -52.45 -7.51
CA ASP A 176 -57.43 -53.00 -6.82
C ASP A 176 -56.16 -52.25 -7.20
N ILE A 177 -55.95 -51.96 -8.49
CA ILE A 177 -54.82 -51.13 -8.97
C ILE A 177 -54.91 -49.71 -8.39
N VAL A 178 -56.11 -49.14 -8.29
CA VAL A 178 -56.32 -47.82 -7.68
C VAL A 178 -55.96 -47.84 -6.19
N HIS A 179 -56.36 -48.89 -5.47
CA HIS A 179 -56.03 -49.06 -4.07
C HIS A 179 -54.52 -49.18 -3.88
N ILE A 180 -53.87 -50.06 -4.64
CA ILE A 180 -52.43 -50.26 -4.65
C ILE A 180 -51.70 -48.95 -4.97
N HIS A 181 -52.14 -48.17 -5.97
CA HIS A 181 -51.55 -46.87 -6.29
C HIS A 181 -51.67 -45.88 -5.13
N ASN A 182 -52.81 -45.83 -4.46
CA ASN A 182 -52.99 -44.98 -3.28
C ASN A 182 -52.08 -45.42 -2.12
N GLU A 183 -51.94 -46.73 -1.90
CA GLU A 183 -51.00 -47.28 -0.90
C GLU A 183 -49.55 -46.96 -1.24
N TYR A 184 -49.14 -47.08 -2.50
CA TYR A 184 -47.81 -46.66 -2.96
C TYR A 184 -47.56 -45.17 -2.71
N ARG A 185 -48.56 -44.33 -2.99
CA ARG A 185 -48.47 -42.89 -2.74
C ARG A 185 -48.33 -42.58 -1.24
N ASP A 186 -49.10 -43.26 -0.40
CA ASP A 186 -49.02 -43.08 1.06
C ASP A 186 -47.69 -43.60 1.61
N TYR A 187 -47.19 -44.70 1.05
CA TYR A 187 -45.85 -45.21 1.33
C TYR A 187 -44.75 -44.22 0.93
N ASP A 188 -44.83 -43.64 -0.27
CA ASP A 188 -43.92 -42.59 -0.73
C ASP A 188 -43.99 -41.35 0.17
N PHE A 189 -45.18 -40.93 0.59
CA PHE A 189 -45.34 -39.84 1.55
C PHE A 189 -44.69 -40.15 2.90
N LYS A 190 -44.80 -41.38 3.38
CA LYS A 190 -44.15 -41.83 4.62
C LYS A 190 -42.63 -41.84 4.48
N LYS A 191 -42.09 -42.37 3.37
CA LYS A 191 -40.65 -42.39 3.09
C LYS A 191 -40.07 -40.99 2.91
N ASN A 192 -40.80 -40.11 2.20
CA ASN A 192 -40.43 -38.70 2.05
C ASN A 192 -40.46 -37.97 3.38
N LEU A 193 -41.43 -38.29 4.25
CA LEU A 193 -41.53 -37.71 5.59
C LEU A 193 -40.34 -38.13 6.45
N GLU A 194 -40.01 -39.42 6.51
CA GLU A 194 -38.82 -39.94 7.22
C GLU A 194 -37.54 -39.28 6.69
N SER A 195 -37.39 -39.16 5.37
CA SER A 195 -36.22 -38.51 4.75
C SER A 195 -36.14 -37.02 5.11
N LYS A 196 -37.27 -36.30 5.10
CA LYS A 196 -37.30 -34.88 5.48
C LYS A 196 -37.10 -34.66 6.98
N ILE A 197 -37.56 -35.57 7.83
CA ILE A 197 -37.23 -35.57 9.26
C ILE A 197 -35.72 -35.71 9.44
N GLY A 198 -35.08 -36.64 8.74
CA GLY A 198 -33.63 -36.80 8.76
C GLY A 198 -32.88 -35.54 8.28
N LEU A 199 -33.40 -34.82 7.28
CA LEU A 199 -32.84 -33.53 6.86
C LEU A 199 -32.99 -32.45 7.95
N CYS A 200 -34.12 -32.40 8.65
CA CYS A 200 -34.31 -31.49 9.78
C CYS A 200 -33.31 -31.78 10.91
N GLU A 201 -33.15 -33.04 11.29
CA GLU A 201 -32.20 -33.45 12.33
C GLU A 201 -30.75 -33.15 11.92
N ALA A 202 -30.39 -33.38 10.65
CA ALA A 202 -29.10 -32.99 10.12
C ALA A 202 -28.89 -31.47 10.18
N ALA A 203 -29.88 -30.68 9.79
CA ALA A 203 -29.83 -29.22 9.86
C ALA A 203 -29.71 -28.73 11.31
N GLU A 204 -30.43 -29.31 12.25
CA GLU A 204 -30.35 -28.97 13.68
C GLU A 204 -28.95 -29.29 14.24
N LYS A 205 -28.37 -30.43 13.88
CA LYS A 205 -27.01 -30.79 14.28
C LYS A 205 -25.97 -29.79 13.75
N LEU A 206 -26.17 -29.24 12.55
CA LEU A 206 -25.28 -28.21 11.99
C LEU A 206 -25.31 -26.89 12.78
N ILE A 207 -26.34 -26.65 13.60
CA ILE A 207 -26.39 -25.47 14.48
C ILE A 207 -25.34 -25.55 15.59
N GLU A 208 -25.02 -26.77 16.06
CA GLU A 208 -24.03 -27.03 17.12
C GLU A 208 -22.59 -27.10 16.59
N GLU A 209 -22.41 -27.18 15.27
CA GLU A 209 -21.10 -27.26 14.64
C GLU A 209 -20.31 -25.94 14.83
N ASN A 210 -19.05 -26.05 15.26
CA ASN A 210 -18.20 -24.88 15.50
C ASN A 210 -17.76 -24.18 14.20
N ASP A 211 -17.61 -24.94 13.11
CA ASP A 211 -17.25 -24.38 11.81
C ASP A 211 -18.50 -23.89 11.06
N VAL A 212 -18.80 -22.61 11.27
CA VAL A 212 -19.92 -21.89 10.66
C VAL A 212 -19.87 -21.91 9.13
N VAL A 213 -18.68 -21.92 8.51
CA VAL A 213 -18.54 -21.91 7.05
C VAL A 213 -18.84 -23.29 6.46
N SER A 214 -18.30 -24.34 7.08
CA SER A 214 -18.65 -25.72 6.71
C SER A 214 -20.14 -25.99 6.91
N ALA A 215 -20.70 -25.56 8.05
CA ALA A 215 -22.13 -25.69 8.33
C ALA A 215 -23.02 -25.03 7.26
N PHE A 216 -22.65 -23.83 6.79
CA PHE A 216 -23.36 -23.16 5.70
C PHE A 216 -23.30 -23.93 4.37
N HIS A 217 -22.14 -24.47 3.98
CA HIS A 217 -22.03 -25.27 2.76
C HIS A 217 -22.80 -26.59 2.84
N GLN A 218 -22.79 -27.25 4.00
CA GLN A 218 -23.58 -28.45 4.24
C GLN A 218 -25.09 -28.13 4.19
N LEU A 219 -25.51 -26.98 4.74
CA LEU A 219 -26.89 -26.51 4.65
C LEU A 219 -27.35 -26.32 3.19
N GLN A 220 -26.49 -25.78 2.31
CA GLN A 220 -26.82 -25.66 0.88
C GLN A 220 -27.09 -27.02 0.23
N LYS A 221 -26.35 -28.06 0.64
CA LYS A 221 -26.60 -29.44 0.20
C LYS A 221 -27.94 -29.95 0.73
N LEU A 222 -28.24 -29.72 2.01
CA LEU A 222 -29.54 -30.10 2.59
C LEU A 222 -30.72 -29.39 1.90
N HIS A 223 -30.57 -28.14 1.48
CA HIS A 223 -31.59 -27.44 0.67
C HIS A 223 -31.81 -28.09 -0.70
N LYS A 224 -30.74 -28.60 -1.33
CA LYS A 224 -30.85 -29.35 -2.57
C LYS A 224 -31.58 -30.67 -2.33
N ASP A 225 -31.15 -31.43 -1.34
CA ASP A 225 -31.75 -32.72 -0.99
C ASP A 225 -33.24 -32.54 -0.60
N TRP A 226 -33.59 -31.45 0.08
CA TRP A 226 -34.98 -31.10 0.39
C TRP A 226 -35.86 -30.90 -0.85
N ARG A 227 -35.29 -30.28 -1.89
CA ARG A 227 -35.97 -30.02 -3.17
C ARG A 227 -36.12 -31.30 -3.99
N ASP A 228 -35.13 -32.18 -3.90
CA ASP A 228 -35.11 -33.47 -4.60
C ASP A 228 -36.08 -34.49 -3.95
N ILE A 229 -36.31 -34.40 -2.63
CA ILE A 229 -37.32 -35.23 -1.95
C ILE A 229 -38.73 -34.72 -2.24
N GLY A 230 -39.59 -35.64 -2.69
CA GLY A 230 -40.98 -35.39 -3.04
C GLY A 230 -41.86 -34.84 -1.91
N PRO A 231 -43.13 -34.55 -2.22
CA PRO A 231 -44.08 -34.03 -1.24
C PRO A 231 -44.38 -35.05 -0.13
N VAL A 232 -44.76 -34.52 1.03
CA VAL A 232 -45.25 -35.28 2.19
C VAL A 232 -46.76 -35.07 2.34
N ALA A 233 -47.38 -35.86 3.22
CA ALA A 233 -48.80 -35.73 3.54
C ALA A 233 -49.14 -34.29 3.96
N ARG A 234 -50.35 -33.83 3.59
CA ARG A 234 -50.77 -32.42 3.78
C ARG A 234 -50.69 -31.94 5.23
N LYS A 235 -50.93 -32.83 6.19
CA LYS A 235 -50.88 -32.57 7.63
C LYS A 235 -49.47 -32.26 8.16
N ASP A 236 -48.44 -32.89 7.58
CA ASP A 236 -47.06 -32.82 8.10
C ASP A 236 -46.21 -31.79 7.33
N ARG A 237 -46.68 -31.35 6.15
CA ARG A 237 -45.95 -30.45 5.25
C ARG A 237 -45.50 -29.16 5.94
N GLU A 238 -46.41 -28.48 6.64
CA GLU A 238 -46.11 -27.19 7.27
C GLU A 238 -45.16 -27.36 8.47
N LEU A 239 -45.44 -28.33 9.33
CA LEU A 239 -44.62 -28.63 10.52
C LEU A 239 -43.17 -28.93 10.16
N ILE A 240 -42.96 -29.83 9.19
CA ILE A 240 -41.62 -30.26 8.79
C ILE A 240 -40.89 -29.13 8.07
N TRP A 241 -41.59 -28.37 7.21
CA TRP A 241 -40.99 -27.19 6.56
C TRP A 241 -40.57 -26.12 7.56
N GLN A 242 -41.42 -25.81 8.55
CA GLN A 242 -41.12 -24.80 9.56
C GLN A 242 -39.89 -25.20 10.40
N ARG A 243 -39.80 -26.47 10.82
CA ARG A 243 -38.63 -27.01 11.53
C ARG A 243 -37.33 -26.85 10.73
N PHE A 244 -37.34 -27.23 9.45
CA PHE A 244 -36.17 -27.07 8.58
C PHE A 244 -35.82 -25.59 8.34
N LYS A 245 -36.82 -24.74 8.16
CA LYS A 245 -36.66 -23.30 7.92
C LYS A 245 -36.04 -22.59 9.13
N GLU A 246 -36.47 -22.92 10.34
CA GLU A 246 -35.92 -22.36 11.59
C GLU A 246 -34.45 -22.73 11.75
N ALA A 247 -34.10 -24.01 11.59
CA ALA A 247 -32.71 -24.45 11.63
C ALA A 247 -31.85 -23.76 10.55
N SER A 248 -32.39 -23.64 9.33
CA SER A 248 -31.71 -22.95 8.22
C SER A 248 -31.50 -21.46 8.52
N ALA A 249 -32.48 -20.79 9.13
CA ALA A 249 -32.39 -19.37 9.48
C ALA A 249 -31.31 -19.12 10.53
N GLU A 250 -31.20 -19.99 11.53
CA GLU A 250 -30.19 -19.87 12.60
C GLU A 250 -28.76 -20.03 12.05
N ILE A 251 -28.51 -21.05 11.21
CA ILE A 251 -27.20 -21.25 10.59
C ILE A 251 -26.82 -20.06 9.70
N ASN A 252 -27.77 -19.55 8.90
CA ASN A 252 -27.56 -18.38 8.06
C ASN A 252 -27.24 -17.13 8.89
N ARG A 253 -27.92 -16.93 10.03
CA ARG A 253 -27.64 -15.83 10.96
C ARG A 253 -26.21 -15.90 11.48
N LYS A 254 -25.77 -17.05 12.02
CA LYS A 254 -24.40 -17.25 12.49
C LYS A 254 -23.37 -16.99 11.39
N TYR A 255 -23.66 -17.43 10.16
CA TYR A 255 -22.79 -17.18 9.01
C TYR A 255 -22.67 -15.70 8.67
N GLN A 256 -23.78 -14.96 8.64
CA GLN A 256 -23.77 -13.51 8.42
C GLN A 256 -23.00 -12.79 9.51
N GLU A 257 -23.25 -13.09 10.79
CA GLU A 257 -22.55 -12.50 11.94
C GLU A 257 -21.03 -12.73 11.85
N ARG A 258 -20.59 -13.93 11.46
CA ARG A 258 -19.16 -14.23 11.25
C ARG A 258 -18.56 -13.40 10.12
N ILE A 259 -19.25 -13.28 8.99
CA ILE A 259 -18.77 -12.51 7.84
C ILE A 259 -18.76 -11.01 8.15
N GLU A 260 -19.76 -10.50 8.86
CA GLU A 260 -19.81 -9.11 9.33
C GLU A 260 -18.70 -8.81 10.34
N SER A 261 -18.47 -9.71 11.30
CA SER A 261 -17.36 -9.59 12.27
C SER A 261 -16.01 -9.57 11.56
N LEU A 262 -15.78 -10.45 10.59
CA LEU A 262 -14.56 -10.44 9.78
C LEU A 262 -14.41 -9.14 8.98
N LYS A 263 -15.48 -8.65 8.34
CA LYS A 263 -15.46 -7.37 7.63
C LYS A 263 -15.17 -6.19 8.56
N ALA A 264 -15.74 -6.18 9.77
CA ALA A 264 -15.49 -5.16 10.77
C ALA A 264 -14.03 -5.18 11.24
N GLN A 265 -13.48 -6.37 11.55
CA GLN A 265 -12.07 -6.54 11.90
C GLN A 265 -11.14 -6.10 10.77
N GLU A 266 -11.43 -6.48 9.52
CA GLU A 266 -10.66 -6.01 8.35
C GLU A 266 -10.73 -4.48 8.20
N SER A 267 -11.90 -3.87 8.42
CA SER A 267 -12.07 -2.41 8.38
C SER A 267 -11.28 -1.71 9.49
N GLU A 268 -11.34 -2.20 10.71
CA GLU A 268 -10.56 -1.68 11.85
C GLU A 268 -9.05 -1.83 11.59
N ASN A 269 -8.61 -2.97 11.06
CA ASN A 269 -7.22 -3.18 10.62
C ASN A 269 -6.82 -2.17 9.53
N TYR A 270 -7.72 -1.86 8.60
CA TYR A 270 -7.47 -0.86 7.57
C TYR A 270 -7.29 0.54 8.16
N GLU A 271 -8.16 0.97 9.07
CA GLU A 271 -8.05 2.25 9.77
C GLU A 271 -6.74 2.36 10.55
N LYS A 272 -6.38 1.33 11.32
CA LYS A 272 -5.10 1.26 12.03
C LYS A 272 -3.91 1.36 11.07
N LYS A 273 -3.96 0.69 9.92
CA LYS A 273 -2.91 0.76 8.89
C LYS A 273 -2.84 2.13 8.21
N VAL A 274 -3.97 2.81 8.03
CA VAL A 274 -4.00 4.19 7.51
C VAL A 274 -3.35 5.13 8.51
N ALA A 275 -3.70 5.06 9.79
CA ALA A 275 -3.09 5.86 10.83
C ALA A 275 -1.57 5.63 10.91
N LEU A 276 -1.09 4.39 10.79
CA LEU A 276 0.35 4.10 10.71
C LEU A 276 1.03 4.71 9.47
N CYS A 277 0.35 4.73 8.33
CA CYS A 277 0.91 5.39 7.15
C CYS A 277 0.99 6.91 7.36
N GLU A 278 -0.04 7.51 7.95
CA GLU A 278 -0.07 8.94 8.23
C GLU A 278 1.00 9.36 9.24
N THR A 279 1.24 8.56 10.29
CA THR A 279 2.33 8.85 11.23
C THR A 279 3.71 8.73 10.58
N LEU A 280 3.91 7.77 9.68
CA LEU A 280 5.15 7.63 8.91
C LEU A 280 5.35 8.80 7.92
N GLU A 281 4.29 9.21 7.24
CA GLU A 281 4.31 10.31 6.26
C GLU A 281 4.48 11.68 6.94
N ALA A 282 4.01 11.83 8.18
CA ALA A 282 4.17 13.04 8.98
C ALA A 282 5.60 13.24 9.52
N ILE A 283 6.52 12.28 9.33
CA ILE A 283 7.92 12.43 9.73
C ILE A 283 8.60 13.46 8.82
N ASP A 284 8.78 14.67 9.36
CA ASP A 284 9.54 15.73 8.69
C ASP A 284 11.04 15.43 8.70
N LEU A 285 11.58 15.06 7.54
CA LEU A 285 13.00 14.75 7.35
C LEU A 285 13.89 16.00 7.46
N GLU A 286 13.37 17.20 7.19
CA GLU A 286 14.16 18.45 7.23
C GLU A 286 14.46 18.89 8.67
N SER A 287 13.60 18.51 9.60
CA SER A 287 13.79 18.74 11.03
C SER A 287 14.95 17.92 11.63
N LEU A 288 15.38 16.83 10.97
CA LEU A 288 16.36 15.87 11.49
C LEU A 288 17.80 16.29 11.19
N LYS A 289 18.38 17.10 12.10
CA LYS A 289 19.72 17.68 11.92
C LYS A 289 20.84 16.95 12.66
N SER A 290 20.52 16.11 13.65
CA SER A 290 21.51 15.40 14.44
C SER A 290 21.39 13.88 14.34
N THR A 291 22.50 13.18 14.60
CA THR A 291 22.54 11.72 14.64
C THR A 291 21.55 11.16 15.67
N ARG A 292 21.39 11.86 16.80
CA ARG A 292 20.43 11.49 17.86
C ARG A 292 18.98 11.56 17.38
N ASP A 293 18.63 12.58 16.59
CA ASP A 293 17.28 12.73 16.05
C ASP A 293 16.95 11.60 15.07
N TRP A 294 17.90 11.29 14.17
CA TRP A 294 17.80 10.17 13.24
C TRP A 294 17.68 8.82 13.96
N GLU A 295 18.42 8.60 15.05
CA GLU A 295 18.31 7.38 15.87
C GLU A 295 16.98 7.28 16.62
N ALA A 296 16.48 8.39 17.17
CA ALA A 296 15.18 8.45 17.84
C ALA A 296 14.05 8.12 16.87
N LYS A 297 14.00 8.78 15.70
CA LYS A 297 13.01 8.49 14.67
C LYS A 297 13.18 7.11 14.04
N THR A 298 14.41 6.60 13.92
CA THR A 298 14.62 5.19 13.49
C THR A 298 13.92 4.22 14.44
N ARG A 299 14.03 4.40 15.76
CA ARG A 299 13.35 3.53 16.74
C ARG A 299 11.83 3.61 16.63
N GLU A 300 11.30 4.83 16.46
CA GLU A 300 9.87 5.05 16.23
C GLU A 300 9.39 4.31 14.97
N VAL A 301 10.07 4.50 13.84
CA VAL A 301 9.75 3.80 12.58
C VAL A 301 9.82 2.28 12.75
N LEU A 302 10.85 1.74 13.42
CA LEU A 302 10.96 0.31 13.67
C LEU A 302 9.82 -0.25 14.54
N ASN A 303 9.29 0.54 15.49
CA ASN A 303 8.12 0.16 16.25
C ASN A 303 6.87 0.17 15.37
N LEU A 304 6.68 1.19 14.53
CA LEU A 304 5.58 1.23 13.55
C LEU A 304 5.65 0.03 12.57
N GLN A 305 6.86 -0.43 12.21
CA GLN A 305 7.02 -1.66 11.40
C GLN A 305 6.67 -2.95 12.16
N LYS A 306 6.80 -2.99 13.48
CA LYS A 306 6.31 -4.09 14.31
C LYS A 306 4.80 -4.04 14.38
N ASP A 307 4.22 -2.89 14.70
CA ASP A 307 2.78 -2.68 14.76
C ASP A 307 2.11 -3.05 13.43
N TRP A 308 2.70 -2.66 12.30
CA TRP A 308 2.22 -3.04 10.96
C TRP A 308 2.13 -4.56 10.75
N ARG A 309 3.09 -5.32 11.30
CA ARG A 309 3.13 -6.79 11.18
C ARG A 309 2.14 -7.49 12.13
N GLU A 310 1.87 -6.87 13.28
CA GLU A 310 0.90 -7.37 14.25
C GLU A 310 -0.54 -7.10 13.80
N ILE A 311 -0.79 -6.01 13.06
CA ILE A 311 -2.10 -5.75 12.47
C ILE A 311 -2.39 -6.75 11.36
N GLY A 312 -3.56 -7.39 11.45
CA GLY A 312 -4.06 -8.34 10.46
C GLY A 312 -4.28 -7.73 9.07
N TYR A 313 -4.86 -8.51 8.17
CA TYR A 313 -5.11 -8.04 6.80
C TYR A 313 -6.20 -6.97 6.75
N ALA A 314 -6.04 -6.02 5.83
CA ALA A 314 -7.08 -5.07 5.44
C ALA A 314 -7.96 -5.69 4.33
N PRO A 315 -9.12 -5.11 3.99
CA PRO A 315 -10.00 -5.66 2.97
C PRO A 315 -9.26 -5.84 1.64
N ARG A 316 -9.48 -6.98 0.97
CA ARG A 316 -8.74 -7.39 -0.23
C ARG A 316 -8.61 -6.29 -1.29
N LYS A 317 -9.65 -5.47 -1.48
CA LYS A 317 -9.69 -4.37 -2.47
C LYS A 317 -8.66 -3.26 -2.22
N VAL A 318 -8.31 -3.01 -0.95
CA VAL A 318 -7.44 -1.89 -0.54
C VAL A 318 -6.09 -2.34 0.01
N ASN A 319 -5.96 -3.61 0.40
CA ASN A 319 -4.76 -4.14 1.04
C ASN A 319 -3.46 -3.90 0.22
N ALA A 320 -3.51 -4.07 -1.10
CA ALA A 320 -2.34 -3.81 -1.96
C ALA A 320 -1.98 -2.30 -2.02
N LYS A 321 -2.98 -1.42 -2.04
CA LYS A 321 -2.77 0.03 -2.09
C LYS A 321 -2.14 0.54 -0.78
N ILE A 322 -2.67 0.09 0.37
CA ILE A 322 -2.16 0.53 1.67
C ILE A 322 -0.75 -0.02 1.93
N PHE A 323 -0.45 -1.26 1.51
CA PHE A 323 0.92 -1.80 1.60
C PHE A 323 1.92 -1.01 0.75
N LYS A 324 1.53 -0.61 -0.48
CA LYS A 324 2.37 0.23 -1.33
C LYS A 324 2.63 1.61 -0.70
N ARG A 325 1.59 2.23 -0.11
CA ARG A 325 1.70 3.51 0.62
C ARG A 325 2.67 3.39 1.80
N TYR A 326 2.46 2.39 2.67
CA TYR A 326 3.35 2.09 3.80
C TYR A 326 4.80 1.89 3.36
N ARG A 327 5.02 1.09 2.31
CA ARG A 327 6.37 0.80 1.83
C ARG A 327 7.05 2.04 1.27
N ALA A 328 6.33 2.86 0.51
CA ALA A 328 6.85 4.13 0.00
C ALA A 328 7.26 5.09 1.14
N ALA A 329 6.45 5.20 2.20
CA ALA A 329 6.79 6.03 3.36
C ALA A 329 8.03 5.51 4.11
N CYS A 330 8.12 4.19 4.32
CA CYS A 330 9.31 3.57 4.90
C CYS A 330 10.56 3.79 4.05
N ASP A 331 10.46 3.55 2.73
CA ASP A 331 11.57 3.71 1.79
C ASP A 331 12.06 5.16 1.74
N LEU A 332 11.14 6.14 1.80
CA LEU A 332 11.46 7.55 1.87
C LEU A 332 12.29 7.88 3.13
N PHE A 333 11.86 7.42 4.30
CA PHE A 333 12.58 7.64 5.56
C PHE A 333 14.00 7.02 5.53
N PHE A 334 14.12 5.75 5.13
CA PHE A 334 15.41 5.07 5.11
C PHE A 334 16.35 5.61 4.01
N LYS A 335 15.81 6.10 2.89
CA LYS A 335 16.58 6.81 1.87
C LYS A 335 17.14 8.13 2.42
N GLY A 336 16.32 8.91 3.13
CA GLY A 336 16.75 10.14 3.81
C GLY A 336 17.84 9.87 4.85
N LYS A 337 17.65 8.84 5.68
CA LYS A 337 18.65 8.39 6.66
C LYS A 337 19.97 8.04 5.97
N ASN A 338 19.92 7.21 4.93
CA ASN A 338 21.13 6.79 4.24
C ASN A 338 21.87 7.99 3.63
N ALA A 339 21.14 8.94 3.03
CA ALA A 339 21.73 10.16 2.50
C ALA A 339 22.44 11.00 3.58
N TYR A 340 21.83 11.16 4.76
CA TYR A 340 22.43 11.88 5.90
C TYR A 340 23.71 11.20 6.43
N TYR A 341 23.71 9.88 6.62
CA TYR A 341 24.92 9.18 7.06
C TYR A 341 26.00 9.15 5.98
N GLN A 342 25.60 9.14 4.70
CA GLN A 342 26.53 9.24 3.59
C GLN A 342 27.16 10.64 3.51
N SER A 343 26.40 11.72 3.76
CA SER A 343 26.94 13.09 3.79
C SER A 343 27.94 13.28 4.93
N ILE A 344 27.62 12.79 6.14
CA ILE A 344 28.56 12.82 7.27
C ILE A 344 29.83 12.05 6.93
N ARG A 345 29.71 10.85 6.35
CA ARG A 345 30.88 10.06 5.98
C ARG A 345 31.73 10.78 4.92
N GLY A 346 31.08 11.39 3.94
CA GLY A 346 31.73 12.22 2.92
C GLY A 346 32.49 13.40 3.52
N GLU A 347 31.88 14.14 4.45
CA GLU A 347 32.50 15.26 5.15
C GLU A 347 33.73 14.81 5.97
N LEU A 348 33.60 13.70 6.70
CA LEU A 348 34.72 13.12 7.46
C LEU A 348 35.87 12.71 6.53
N ASP A 349 35.57 12.06 5.40
CA ASP A 349 36.58 11.64 4.42
C ASP A 349 37.23 12.86 3.70
N GLU A 350 36.50 13.95 3.49
CA GLU A 350 37.05 15.20 2.96
C GLU A 350 37.96 15.89 3.98
N ASN A 351 37.54 15.98 5.23
CA ASN A 351 38.37 16.50 6.33
C ASN A 351 39.64 15.66 6.51
N LEU A 352 39.55 14.34 6.30
CA LEU A 352 40.68 13.43 6.35
C LEU A 352 41.72 13.77 5.27
N LYS A 353 41.28 14.03 4.03
CA LYS A 353 42.15 14.45 2.92
C LYS A 353 42.83 15.78 3.25
N LYS A 354 42.07 16.80 3.65
CA LYS A 354 42.61 18.12 4.03
C LYS A 354 43.65 18.01 5.15
N LYS A 355 43.38 17.22 6.20
CA LYS A 355 44.36 17.01 7.29
C LYS A 355 45.59 16.21 6.85
N THR A 356 45.44 15.30 5.89
CA THR A 356 46.57 14.56 5.31
C THR A 356 47.48 15.50 4.51
N GLU A 357 46.90 16.40 3.71
CA GLU A 357 47.66 17.44 3.00
C GLU A 357 48.41 18.37 3.95
N LEU A 358 47.81 18.75 5.08
CA LEU A 358 48.52 19.52 6.12
C LEU A 358 49.70 18.75 6.72
N CYS A 359 49.57 17.43 6.93
CA CYS A 359 50.70 16.61 7.37
C CYS A 359 51.83 16.63 6.34
N GLU A 360 51.52 16.46 5.06
CA GLU A 360 52.53 16.45 3.98
C GLU A 360 53.26 17.79 3.88
N ARG A 361 52.54 18.91 4.00
CA ARG A 361 53.16 20.26 4.05
C ARG A 361 54.04 20.44 5.28
N ALA A 362 53.57 20.03 6.46
CA ALA A 362 54.36 20.12 7.69
C ALA A 362 55.62 19.25 7.63
N GLU A 363 55.52 18.05 7.07
CA GLU A 363 56.66 17.14 6.87
C GLU A 363 57.68 17.69 5.88
N ALA A 364 57.24 18.37 4.81
CA ALA A 364 58.14 19.01 3.85
C ALA A 364 58.91 20.20 4.45
N LEU A 365 58.29 20.90 5.41
CA LEU A 365 58.86 22.08 6.07
C LEU A 365 59.73 21.74 7.29
N LYS A 366 59.64 20.52 7.85
CA LYS A 366 60.23 20.20 9.16
C LYS A 366 61.76 20.35 9.22
N ASP A 367 62.44 20.16 8.09
CA ASP A 367 63.90 20.20 7.97
C ASP A 367 64.41 21.55 7.41
N SER A 368 63.51 22.52 7.20
CA SER A 368 63.87 23.86 6.68
C SER A 368 64.69 24.66 7.70
N GLN A 369 65.75 25.31 7.20
CA GLN A 369 66.61 26.20 7.99
C GLN A 369 66.19 27.68 7.88
N ASP A 370 65.16 28.00 7.08
CA ASP A 370 64.55 29.34 7.07
C ASP A 370 63.65 29.51 8.30
N TRP A 371 64.30 29.70 9.46
CA TRP A 371 63.65 29.71 10.75
C TRP A 371 62.54 30.76 10.88
N LYS A 372 62.62 31.87 10.13
CA LYS A 372 61.65 32.96 10.25
C LYS A 372 60.39 32.66 9.43
N ASN A 373 60.54 32.37 8.15
CA ASN A 373 59.38 32.13 7.27
C ASN A 373 58.72 30.79 7.61
N THR A 374 59.52 29.72 7.81
CA THR A 374 58.96 28.41 8.15
C THR A 374 58.25 28.39 9.51
N THR A 375 58.65 29.25 10.46
CA THR A 375 57.86 29.41 11.71
C THR A 375 56.46 29.96 11.44
N SER A 376 56.36 30.99 10.59
CA SER A 376 55.07 31.57 10.20
C SER A 376 54.19 30.53 9.52
N ASP A 377 54.76 29.78 8.58
CA ASP A 377 54.04 28.74 7.83
C ASP A 377 53.59 27.59 8.74
N MET A 378 54.46 27.13 9.66
CA MET A 378 54.12 26.06 10.60
C MET A 378 53.01 26.48 11.57
N ILE A 379 52.99 27.75 12.01
CA ILE A 379 51.89 28.32 12.81
C ILE A 379 50.60 28.38 12.00
N ALA A 380 50.67 28.78 10.72
CA ALA A 380 49.51 28.79 9.84
C ALA A 380 48.93 27.38 9.66
N LEU A 381 49.77 26.38 9.43
CA LEU A 381 49.33 24.97 9.35
C LEU A 381 48.66 24.50 10.65
N GLN A 382 49.17 24.90 11.82
CA GLN A 382 48.53 24.57 13.11
C GLN A 382 47.18 25.25 13.31
N ARG A 383 46.98 26.44 12.76
CA ARG A 383 45.68 27.12 12.74
C ARG A 383 44.71 26.40 11.81
N ASP A 384 45.12 26.15 10.57
CA ASP A 384 44.30 25.49 9.56
C ASP A 384 43.89 24.07 10.03
N TRP A 385 44.77 23.38 10.76
CA TRP A 385 44.45 22.09 11.40
C TRP A 385 43.26 22.18 12.38
N LYS A 386 43.18 23.25 13.16
CA LYS A 386 42.10 23.49 14.14
C LYS A 386 40.80 23.90 13.46
N GLU A 387 40.88 24.57 12.32
CA GLU A 387 39.71 24.96 11.53
C GLU A 387 39.08 23.76 10.80
N ILE A 388 39.89 22.79 10.36
CA ILE A 388 39.36 21.56 9.76
C ILE A 388 38.65 20.71 10.82
N GLY A 389 37.42 20.31 10.50
CA GLY A 389 36.54 19.53 11.35
C GLY A 389 37.05 18.12 11.69
N MET A 390 36.15 17.31 12.24
CA MET A 390 36.47 15.96 12.68
C MET A 390 36.83 15.05 11.50
N VAL A 391 37.62 14.02 11.77
CA VAL A 391 38.00 12.97 10.80
C VAL A 391 37.54 11.61 11.32
N PRO A 392 37.50 10.56 10.49
CA PRO A 392 37.14 9.22 10.94
C PRO A 392 37.95 8.81 12.16
N ARG A 393 37.26 8.30 13.21
CA ARG A 393 37.88 7.99 14.50
C ARG A 393 39.11 7.08 14.39
N ARG A 394 39.09 6.14 13.44
CA ARG A 394 40.19 5.22 13.16
C ARG A 394 41.49 5.93 12.76
N ASP A 395 41.37 7.02 12.00
CA ASP A 395 42.50 7.70 11.37
C ASP A 395 42.92 8.98 12.13
N SER A 396 42.05 9.47 13.03
CA SER A 396 42.26 10.68 13.85
C SER A 396 43.58 10.69 14.63
N SER A 397 43.86 9.64 15.41
CA SER A 397 45.07 9.57 16.24
C SER A 397 46.34 9.48 15.39
N ARG A 398 46.29 8.71 14.29
CA ARG A 398 47.43 8.51 13.40
C ARG A 398 47.84 9.81 12.72
N ILE A 399 46.88 10.54 12.14
CA ILE A 399 47.17 11.79 11.42
C ILE A 399 47.53 12.90 12.39
N TRP A 400 46.89 12.99 13.56
CA TRP A 400 47.32 13.93 14.59
C TRP A 400 48.77 13.71 15.01
N LYS A 401 49.15 12.44 15.27
CA LYS A 401 50.53 12.10 15.62
C LYS A 401 51.50 12.47 14.50
N ARG A 402 51.16 12.17 13.24
CA ARG A 402 51.96 12.53 12.06
C ARG A 402 52.19 14.04 11.96
N PHE A 403 51.11 14.83 12.10
CA PHE A 403 51.17 16.29 12.05
C PHE A 403 52.01 16.87 13.20
N ILE A 404 51.69 16.51 14.45
CA ILE A 404 52.34 17.11 15.62
C ILE A 404 53.82 16.73 15.69
N SER A 405 54.19 15.49 15.32
CA SER A 405 55.61 15.09 15.27
C SER A 405 56.43 15.91 14.27
N ALA A 406 55.87 16.29 13.13
CA ALA A 406 56.56 17.17 12.17
C ALA A 406 56.71 18.60 12.71
N CYS A 407 55.66 19.14 13.34
CA CYS A 407 55.72 20.46 13.97
C CYS A 407 56.71 20.49 15.14
N ASP A 408 56.62 19.53 16.06
CA ASP A 408 57.47 19.43 17.25
C ASP A 408 58.93 19.31 16.85
N TYR A 409 59.24 18.47 15.84
CA TYR A 409 60.59 18.34 15.31
C TYR A 409 61.17 19.69 14.86
N PHE A 410 60.43 20.47 14.06
CA PHE A 410 60.90 21.78 13.60
C PHE A 410 61.17 22.74 14.76
N PHE A 411 60.24 22.82 15.73
CA PHE A 411 60.40 23.71 16.88
C PHE A 411 61.52 23.28 17.83
N ASP A 412 61.75 21.97 17.98
CA ASP A 412 62.88 21.42 18.73
C ASP A 412 64.21 21.73 18.03
N GLN A 413 64.30 21.56 16.71
CA GLN A 413 65.49 21.94 15.93
C GLN A 413 65.76 23.45 16.04
N LYS A 414 64.73 24.28 15.92
CA LYS A 414 64.84 25.74 16.11
C LYS A 414 65.31 26.10 17.50
N LYS A 415 64.84 25.40 18.53
CA LYS A 415 65.24 25.60 19.93
C LYS A 415 66.70 25.22 20.13
N LEU A 416 67.18 24.11 19.54
CA LEU A 416 68.58 23.71 19.55
C LEU A 416 69.46 24.75 18.85
N HIS A 417 69.06 25.20 17.65
CA HIS A 417 69.76 26.26 16.91
C HIS A 417 69.84 27.56 17.73
N THR A 418 68.73 28.00 18.33
CA THR A 418 68.70 29.20 19.18
C THR A 418 69.55 29.04 20.44
N LYS A 419 69.60 27.83 21.04
CA LYS A 419 70.47 27.54 22.18
C LYS A 419 71.95 27.58 21.78
N SER A 420 72.29 27.05 20.61
CA SER A 420 73.65 27.11 20.05
C SER A 420 74.08 28.56 19.84
N ILE A 421 73.24 29.38 19.20
CA ILE A 421 73.52 30.82 19.02
C ILE A 421 73.73 31.51 20.36
N ARG A 422 72.86 31.27 21.35
CA ARG A 422 73.01 31.87 22.69
C ARG A 422 74.29 31.46 23.40
N GLN A 423 74.73 30.21 23.22
CA GLN A 423 75.98 29.72 23.80
C GLN A 423 77.18 30.36 23.10
N GLU A 424 77.17 30.41 21.76
CA GLU A 424 78.19 31.09 20.97
C GLU A 424 78.28 32.58 21.33
N GLU A 425 77.15 33.26 21.47
CA GLU A 425 77.09 34.64 21.94
C GLU A 425 77.68 34.77 23.35
N ALA A 426 77.34 33.88 24.28
CA ALA A 426 77.87 33.90 25.65
C ALA A 426 79.39 33.64 25.70
N ASP A 427 79.90 32.72 24.87
CA ASP A 427 81.33 32.42 24.75
C ASP A 427 82.07 33.61 24.12
N ASN A 428 81.49 34.23 23.08
CA ASN A 428 81.99 35.47 22.50
C ASN A 428 82.05 36.59 23.55
N LEU A 429 81.05 36.72 24.44
CA LEU A 429 81.08 37.70 25.52
C LEU A 429 82.24 37.43 26.49
N LYS A 430 82.52 36.17 26.79
CA LYS A 430 83.67 35.79 27.64
C LYS A 430 84.99 36.15 26.96
N LEU A 431 85.16 35.79 25.70
CA LEU A 431 86.36 36.13 24.92
C LEU A 431 86.54 37.65 24.81
N LYS A 432 85.47 38.42 24.58
CA LYS A 432 85.54 39.90 24.55
C LYS A 432 85.94 40.49 25.89
N LYS A 433 85.48 39.92 27.00
CA LYS A 433 85.92 40.32 28.35
C LYS A 433 87.38 39.97 28.60
N GLU A 434 87.83 38.78 28.20
CA GLU A 434 89.23 38.35 28.32
C GLU A 434 90.16 39.24 27.49
N ALA A 435 89.80 39.56 26.24
CA ALA A 435 90.54 40.50 25.40
C ALA A 435 90.58 41.91 26.03
N THR A 436 89.46 42.37 26.62
CA THR A 436 89.41 43.65 27.34
C THR A 436 90.31 43.65 28.58
N GLU A 437 90.38 42.55 29.33
CA GLU A 437 91.31 42.41 30.47
C GLU A 437 92.77 42.35 30.02
N LYS A 438 93.09 41.70 28.90
CA LYS A 438 94.44 41.76 28.30
C LYS A 438 94.81 43.19 27.94
N ILE A 439 93.87 43.97 27.39
CA ILE A 439 94.07 45.40 27.11
C ILE A 439 94.31 46.20 28.40
N LYS A 440 93.60 45.92 29.50
CA LYS A 440 93.86 46.58 30.79
C LYS A 440 95.25 46.26 31.36
N ASN A 441 95.75 45.05 31.12
CA ASN A 441 96.99 44.53 31.70
C ASN A 441 98.17 44.49 30.72
N ILE A 442 98.19 45.34 29.68
CA ILE A 442 99.35 45.48 28.80
C ILE A 442 100.57 45.86 29.64
N ASP A 443 101.65 45.09 29.49
CA ASP A 443 102.87 45.22 30.30
C ASP A 443 103.39 46.66 30.27
N THR A 444 103.73 47.17 31.44
CA THR A 444 104.25 48.53 31.66
C THR A 444 105.76 48.64 31.36
N THR A 445 106.43 47.52 31.11
CA THR A 445 107.87 47.45 30.84
C THR A 445 108.23 47.47 29.35
N LEU A 446 107.23 47.35 28.46
CA LEU A 446 107.39 47.43 27.01
C LEU A 446 107.62 48.88 26.56
N SER A 447 108.32 49.04 25.43
CA SER A 447 108.48 50.37 24.81
C SER A 447 107.12 50.93 24.35
N ALA A 448 107.05 52.25 24.14
CA ALA A 448 105.81 52.90 23.73
C ALA A 448 105.30 52.38 22.37
N GLU A 449 106.21 52.09 21.43
CA GLU A 449 105.89 51.58 20.10
C GLU A 449 105.37 50.12 20.16
N GLU A 450 106.05 49.24 20.89
CA GLU A 450 105.63 47.84 21.07
C GLU A 450 104.30 47.72 21.84
N SER A 451 104.05 48.63 22.80
CA SER A 451 102.79 48.69 23.54
C SER A 451 101.61 49.09 22.65
N VAL A 452 101.83 49.99 21.68
CA VAL A 452 100.80 50.40 20.71
C VAL A 452 100.50 49.29 19.72
N GLU A 453 101.52 48.60 19.22
CA GLU A 453 101.34 47.45 18.32
C GLU A 453 100.56 46.34 19.02
N LYS A 454 100.93 45.99 20.26
CA LYS A 454 100.21 45.01 21.08
C LYS A 454 98.77 45.43 21.38
N LEU A 455 98.52 46.72 21.61
CA LEU A 455 97.17 47.25 21.81
C LEU A 455 96.33 47.12 20.55
N LYS A 456 96.88 47.45 19.36
CA LYS A 456 96.19 47.29 18.08
C LYS A 456 95.85 45.83 17.80
N GLU A 457 96.79 44.91 18.01
CA GLU A 457 96.53 43.46 17.88
C GLU A 457 95.37 43.00 18.76
N LEU A 458 95.35 43.40 20.04
CA LEU A 458 94.28 43.03 20.97
C LEU A 458 92.93 43.68 20.64
N MET A 459 92.94 44.88 20.04
CA MET A 459 91.74 45.53 19.53
C MET A 459 91.18 44.78 18.32
N ASP A 460 92.04 44.39 17.38
CA ASP A 460 91.65 43.61 16.21
C ASP A 460 91.13 42.23 16.62
N GLU A 461 91.76 41.57 17.59
CA GLU A 461 91.24 40.34 18.23
C GLU A 461 89.84 40.58 18.82
N TRP A 462 89.60 41.73 19.47
CA TRP A 462 88.30 42.05 20.07
C TRP A 462 87.19 42.25 19.03
N TYR A 463 87.50 42.93 17.92
CA TYR A 463 86.55 43.14 16.81
C TYR A 463 86.31 41.87 16.00
N ALA A 464 87.32 41.01 15.86
CA ALA A 464 87.20 39.71 15.20
C ALA A 464 86.27 38.74 15.96
N ILE A 465 86.11 38.90 17.27
CA ILE A 465 85.15 38.11 18.04
C ILE A 465 83.71 38.50 17.65
N GLY A 466 82.89 37.50 17.37
CA GLY A 466 81.52 37.66 16.86
C GLY A 466 80.53 38.37 17.79
N PHE A 467 79.24 38.17 17.52
CA PHE A 467 78.17 38.81 18.27
C PHE A 467 78.11 38.31 19.72
N VAL A 468 77.72 39.20 20.63
CA VAL A 468 77.51 38.93 22.07
C VAL A 468 76.03 39.07 22.41
N PRO A 469 75.56 38.57 23.57
CA PRO A 469 74.15 38.65 23.93
C PRO A 469 73.71 40.11 23.91
N TYR A 470 72.59 40.38 23.26
CA TYR A 470 72.13 41.75 22.99
C TYR A 470 72.10 42.64 24.25
N LYS A 471 71.76 42.07 25.41
CA LYS A 471 71.72 42.76 26.70
C LYS A 471 73.08 43.29 27.16
N ASP A 472 74.15 42.56 26.86
CA ASP A 472 75.52 42.82 27.35
C ASP A 472 76.39 43.50 26.30
N LYS A 473 75.87 43.68 25.07
CA LYS A 473 76.57 44.30 23.94
C LYS A 473 77.13 45.68 24.29
N ASP A 474 76.28 46.58 24.77
CA ASP A 474 76.68 47.96 25.04
C ASP A 474 77.63 48.04 26.24
N ALA A 475 77.43 47.19 27.25
CA ALA A 475 78.31 47.12 28.42
C ALA A 475 79.72 46.64 28.04
N ALA A 476 79.83 45.55 27.28
CA ALA A 476 81.11 45.01 26.82
C ALA A 476 81.85 46.00 25.91
N HIS A 477 81.14 46.66 24.99
CA HIS A 477 81.73 47.69 24.13
C HIS A 477 82.24 48.89 24.92
N ASN A 478 81.47 49.37 25.90
CA ASN A 478 81.87 50.49 26.74
C ASN A 478 83.09 50.16 27.63
N GLU A 479 83.16 48.93 28.15
CA GLU A 479 84.28 48.48 28.96
C GLU A 479 85.57 48.36 28.14
N PHE A 480 85.48 47.80 26.93
CA PHE A 480 86.56 47.78 25.95
C PHE A 480 87.05 49.18 25.61
N THR A 481 86.12 50.09 25.26
CA THR A 481 86.46 51.48 24.91
C THR A 481 87.20 52.15 26.07
N LYS A 482 86.73 51.99 27.31
CA LYS A 482 87.39 52.54 28.50
C LYS A 482 88.79 51.94 28.75
N ALA A 483 88.95 50.63 28.54
CA ALA A 483 90.24 49.95 28.72
C ALA A 483 91.27 50.42 27.68
N ALA A 484 90.88 50.50 26.41
CA ALA A 484 91.69 51.11 25.38
C ALA A 484 91.96 52.58 25.70
N ASP A 485 90.96 53.33 26.18
CA ASP A 485 91.09 54.73 26.64
C ASP A 485 92.21 54.94 27.64
N ALA A 486 92.30 54.08 28.66
CA ALA A 486 93.34 54.12 29.67
C ALA A 486 94.75 53.86 29.11
N GLN A 487 94.92 52.86 28.22
CA GLN A 487 96.25 52.52 27.68
C GLN A 487 96.83 53.60 26.77
N TYR A 488 96.02 54.13 25.86
CA TYR A 488 96.44 55.26 25.02
C TYR A 488 96.79 56.51 25.86
N SER A 489 96.08 56.74 26.97
CA SER A 489 96.41 57.84 27.89
C SER A 489 97.73 57.61 28.63
N ARG A 490 98.05 56.36 29.00
CA ARG A 490 99.33 55.96 29.63
C ARG A 490 100.52 56.21 28.70
N LEU A 491 100.34 55.92 27.41
CA LEU A 491 101.39 56.02 26.39
C LEU A 491 101.61 57.46 25.88
N ASN A 492 100.94 58.45 26.50
CA ASN A 492 101.04 59.87 26.18
C ASN A 492 100.75 60.20 24.70
N ILE A 493 99.90 59.39 24.08
CA ILE A 493 99.42 59.58 22.71
C ILE A 493 98.32 60.62 22.76
N ASP A 494 98.45 61.67 21.95
CA ASP A 494 97.56 62.82 22.02
C ASP A 494 96.09 62.40 21.77
N LYS A 495 95.18 62.98 22.56
CA LYS A 495 93.75 62.63 22.55
C LYS A 495 93.12 62.97 21.19
N SER A 496 93.66 63.96 20.48
CA SER A 496 93.27 64.36 19.12
C SER A 496 93.71 63.34 18.08
N GLU A 497 94.99 62.94 18.09
CA GLU A 497 95.53 61.90 17.20
C GLU A 497 94.79 60.57 17.39
N ARG A 498 94.49 60.20 18.63
CA ARG A 498 93.73 58.99 18.96
C ARG A 498 92.27 58.99 18.48
N LYS A 499 91.60 60.15 18.54
CA LYS A 499 90.24 60.30 17.96
C LYS A 499 90.26 60.24 16.43
N LEU A 500 91.38 60.57 15.82
CA LEU A 500 91.59 60.52 14.39
C LEU A 500 91.99 59.11 13.94
N ASP A 501 92.86 58.42 14.66
CA ASP A 501 93.27 57.05 14.38
C ASP A 501 92.12 56.06 14.57
N SER A 502 91.35 56.17 15.66
CA SER A 502 90.16 55.33 15.83
C SER A 502 89.11 55.59 14.74
N PHE A 503 89.01 56.83 14.27
CA PHE A 503 88.16 57.19 13.15
C PHE A 503 88.67 56.62 11.83
N LYS A 504 89.97 56.70 11.56
CA LYS A 504 90.64 56.08 10.39
C LYS A 504 90.45 54.57 10.38
N SER A 505 90.63 53.89 11.51
CA SER A 505 90.39 52.44 11.61
C SER A 505 88.93 52.08 11.34
N ASN A 506 87.97 52.79 11.94
CA ASN A 506 86.54 52.57 11.70
C ASN A 506 86.15 52.81 10.23
N ILE A 507 86.71 53.82 9.58
CA ILE A 507 86.51 54.08 8.15
C ILE A 507 87.14 52.96 7.29
N SER A 508 88.34 52.51 7.63
CA SER A 508 89.02 51.41 6.92
C SER A 508 88.29 50.06 7.05
N GLU A 509 87.56 49.84 8.15
CA GLU A 509 86.72 48.67 8.33
C GLU A 509 85.40 48.81 7.55
N MET A 510 84.81 50.01 7.55
CA MET A 510 83.63 50.34 6.76
C MET A 510 83.87 50.16 5.25
N THR A 511 85.08 50.44 4.76
CA THR A 511 85.45 50.31 3.33
C THR A 511 85.67 48.89 2.83
N LYS A 512 85.86 47.90 3.72
CA LYS A 512 86.05 46.49 3.34
C LYS A 512 84.75 45.77 2.96
N SER A 513 83.57 46.39 3.15
CA SER A 513 82.28 45.79 2.82
C SER A 513 81.78 46.27 1.45
N ASP A 514 81.22 45.39 0.60
CA ASP A 514 80.77 45.71 -0.78
C ASP A 514 79.65 46.79 -0.87
N ARG A 515 79.05 47.18 0.26
CA ARG A 515 78.05 48.29 0.37
C ARG A 515 78.64 49.60 0.93
N SER A 516 79.95 49.64 1.12
CA SER A 516 80.77 50.68 1.75
C SER A 516 80.52 52.11 1.26
N ARG A 517 80.55 52.32 -0.07
CA ARG A 517 80.86 53.65 -0.63
C ARG A 517 79.80 54.69 -0.27
N GLY A 518 78.52 54.30 -0.28
CA GLY A 518 77.41 55.18 0.11
C GLY A 518 77.39 55.54 1.60
N GLN A 519 77.85 54.64 2.48
CA GLN A 519 77.93 54.89 3.92
C GLN A 519 79.07 55.86 4.26
N VAL A 520 80.21 55.75 3.57
CA VAL A 520 81.35 56.67 3.74
C VAL A 520 80.99 58.10 3.30
N TYR A 521 80.30 58.27 2.16
CA TYR A 521 79.79 59.59 1.76
C TYR A 521 78.79 60.18 2.76
N HIS A 522 77.94 59.35 3.37
CA HIS A 522 76.98 59.82 4.37
C HIS A 522 77.66 60.30 5.65
N GLU A 523 78.68 59.57 6.15
CA GLU A 523 79.48 60.03 7.29
C GLU A 523 80.28 61.31 6.95
N ARG A 524 80.79 61.44 5.72
CA ARG A 524 81.40 62.70 5.24
C ARG A 524 80.42 63.87 5.31
N GLU A 525 79.22 63.70 4.78
CA GLU A 525 78.19 64.75 4.78
C GLU A 525 77.80 65.15 6.22
N LYS A 526 77.68 64.16 7.11
CA LYS A 526 77.40 64.37 8.52
C LYS A 526 78.51 65.15 9.22
N LEU A 527 79.78 64.84 8.95
CA LEU A 527 80.93 65.60 9.47
C LEU A 527 80.98 67.02 8.91
N MET A 528 80.69 67.21 7.61
CA MET A 528 80.58 68.55 7.01
C MET A 528 79.47 69.39 7.66
N ARG A 529 78.31 68.79 7.97
CA ARG A 529 77.22 69.47 8.69
C ARG A 529 77.64 69.82 10.12
N GLN A 530 78.36 68.94 10.80
CA GLN A 530 78.91 69.23 12.14
C GLN A 530 79.94 70.35 12.09
N PHE A 531 80.83 70.34 11.09
CA PHE A 531 81.80 71.39 10.84
C PHE A 531 81.12 72.76 10.66
N GLU A 532 80.13 72.85 9.76
CA GLU A 532 79.39 74.10 9.53
C GLU A 532 78.66 74.58 10.79
N LYS A 533 78.05 73.65 11.55
CA LYS A 533 77.39 74.00 12.81
C LYS A 533 78.39 74.57 13.82
N MET A 534 79.50 73.90 14.04
CA MET A 534 80.53 74.34 14.99
C MET A 534 81.22 75.62 14.54
N LYS A 535 81.40 75.83 13.23
CA LYS A 535 81.91 77.07 12.66
C LYS A 535 80.95 78.23 12.92
N SER A 536 79.64 78.01 12.79
CA SER A 536 78.63 78.99 13.17
C SER A 536 78.61 79.27 14.68
N GLU A 537 78.80 78.25 15.52
CA GLU A 537 78.92 78.41 16.98
C GLU A 537 80.18 79.22 17.32
N LEU A 538 81.33 78.92 16.69
CA LEU A 538 82.58 79.67 16.84
C LEU A 538 82.39 81.14 16.49
N GLN A 539 81.80 81.43 15.31
CA GLN A 539 81.53 82.80 14.88
C GLN A 539 80.61 83.54 15.85
N THR A 540 79.63 82.85 16.43
CA THR A 540 78.75 83.42 17.45
C THR A 540 79.54 83.77 18.72
N TYR A 541 80.40 82.87 19.19
CA TYR A 541 81.25 83.14 20.36
C TYR A 541 82.26 84.26 20.09
N GLU A 542 82.90 84.31 18.92
CA GLU A 542 83.84 85.37 18.52
C GLU A 542 83.15 86.74 18.43
N ASN A 543 81.98 86.81 17.79
CA ASN A 543 81.17 88.03 17.74
C ASN A 543 80.76 88.47 19.16
N ASN A 544 80.31 87.55 19.99
CA ASN A 544 79.90 87.83 21.36
C ASN A 544 81.06 88.31 22.24
N ILE A 545 82.28 87.78 22.06
CA ILE A 545 83.49 88.29 22.73
C ILE A 545 83.77 89.74 22.29
N GLY A 546 83.60 90.05 21.00
CA GLY A 546 83.78 91.40 20.47
C GLY A 546 82.89 92.48 21.12
N PHE A 547 81.74 92.10 21.68
CA PHE A 547 80.83 93.01 22.40
C PHE A 547 81.13 93.16 23.90
N LEU A 548 82.01 92.32 24.48
CA LEU A 548 82.29 92.33 25.91
C LEU A 548 83.48 93.23 26.25
N THR A 549 83.21 94.48 26.65
CA THR A 549 84.25 95.36 27.22
C THR A 549 84.47 95.06 28.71
N ALA A 550 85.65 94.54 29.06
CA ALA A 550 85.99 94.17 30.43
C ALA A 550 86.23 95.40 31.33
N SER A 551 85.16 95.98 31.88
CA SER A 551 85.25 97.06 32.88
C SER A 551 85.06 96.57 34.34
N SER A 552 84.86 95.26 34.58
CA SER A 552 84.70 94.70 35.93
C SER A 552 85.34 93.31 36.10
N LYS A 553 85.68 92.95 37.35
CA LYS A 553 86.33 91.68 37.71
C LYS A 553 85.50 90.43 37.42
N LYS A 554 84.16 90.53 37.33
CA LYS A 554 83.28 89.43 36.86
C LYS A 554 83.26 89.33 35.33
N GLY A 555 83.53 90.43 34.63
CA GLY A 555 83.66 90.46 33.17
C GLY A 555 84.91 89.72 32.69
N SER A 556 86.02 89.72 33.45
CA SER A 556 87.25 89.01 33.05
C SER A 556 87.10 87.50 33.11
N THR A 557 86.49 86.94 34.16
CA THR A 557 86.27 85.48 34.27
C THR A 557 85.34 84.94 33.18
N LEU A 558 84.32 85.71 32.77
CA LEU A 558 83.44 85.32 31.65
C LEU A 558 84.20 85.34 30.31
N LEU A 559 85.10 86.31 30.15
CA LEU A 559 85.95 86.44 28.96
C LEU A 559 86.95 85.28 28.88
N ASP A 560 87.53 84.85 30.00
CA ASP A 560 88.42 83.68 30.10
C ASP A 560 87.68 82.36 29.80
N ASP A 561 86.46 82.20 30.31
CA ASP A 561 85.59 81.04 30.01
C ASP A 561 85.18 81.01 28.54
N MET A 562 84.86 82.16 27.93
CA MET A 562 84.52 82.26 26.52
C MET A 562 85.73 82.01 25.63
N ASN A 563 86.91 82.54 25.98
CA ASN A 563 88.17 82.23 25.30
C ASN A 563 88.47 80.73 25.36
N SER A 564 88.31 80.10 26.53
CA SER A 564 88.50 78.65 26.69
C SER A 564 87.52 77.85 25.83
N LYS A 565 86.26 78.30 25.72
CA LYS A 565 85.27 77.67 24.82
C LYS A 565 85.63 77.86 23.33
N ILE A 566 86.09 79.04 22.93
CA ILE A 566 86.56 79.32 21.57
C ILE A 566 87.72 78.40 21.21
N GLU A 567 88.72 78.28 22.09
CA GLU A 567 89.87 77.39 21.86
C GLU A 567 89.45 75.92 21.79
N ASN A 568 88.51 75.48 22.63
CA ASN A 568 87.95 74.13 22.54
C ASN A 568 87.19 73.89 21.22
N ILE A 569 86.38 74.85 20.77
CA ILE A 569 85.65 74.75 19.50
C ILE A 569 86.63 74.74 18.32
N LYS A 570 87.68 75.56 18.34
CA LYS A 570 88.76 75.54 17.33
C LYS A 570 89.47 74.19 17.28
N ALA A 571 89.83 73.62 18.43
CA ALA A 571 90.48 72.31 18.50
C ALA A 571 89.59 71.19 17.97
N GLU A 572 88.28 71.25 18.25
CA GLU A 572 87.33 70.25 17.74
C GLU A 572 87.02 70.46 16.25
N LEU A 573 87.01 71.69 15.74
CA LEU A 573 86.95 71.99 14.30
C LEU A 573 88.16 71.43 13.56
N ASP A 574 89.38 71.64 14.06
CA ASP A 574 90.61 71.09 13.48
C ASP A 574 90.55 69.55 13.41
N LEU A 575 90.05 68.91 14.47
CA LEU A 575 89.84 67.46 14.46
C LEU A 575 88.80 67.02 13.43
N ILE A 576 87.69 67.74 13.26
CA ILE A 576 86.67 67.41 12.25
C ILE A 576 87.24 67.56 10.84
N VAL A 577 88.04 68.61 10.58
CA VAL A 577 88.73 68.80 9.30
C VAL A 577 89.62 67.61 9.00
N LYS A 578 90.51 67.24 9.93
CA LYS A 578 91.40 66.10 9.76
C LYS A 578 90.67 64.76 9.58
N LYS A 579 89.46 64.61 10.16
CA LYS A 579 88.58 63.45 9.90
C LYS A 579 87.97 63.47 8.50
N ILE A 580 87.55 64.63 8.02
CA ILE A 580 87.02 64.78 6.65
C ILE A 580 88.14 64.49 5.64
N GLU A 581 89.34 65.03 5.86
CA GLU A 581 90.53 64.74 5.05
C GLU A 581 90.84 63.23 5.03
N ALA A 582 90.78 62.56 6.18
CA ALA A 582 90.98 61.10 6.24
C ALA A 582 89.91 60.29 5.49
N ILE A 583 88.65 60.78 5.40
CA ILE A 583 87.64 60.17 4.53
C ILE A 583 87.97 60.45 3.06
N ASP A 584 88.34 61.67 2.73
CA ASP A 584 88.63 62.08 1.35
C ASP A 584 89.81 61.27 0.79
N GLU A 585 90.87 61.05 1.58
CA GLU A 585 91.99 60.14 1.24
C GLU A 585 91.54 58.68 1.02
N ASN A 586 90.51 58.20 1.73
CA ASN A 586 89.95 56.85 1.55
C ASN A 586 88.90 56.74 0.43
N ILE A 587 88.41 57.87 -0.09
CA ILE A 587 87.49 57.92 -1.23
C ILE A 587 88.27 58.05 -2.55
N GLU A 588 89.41 58.75 -2.52
CA GLU A 588 90.32 58.95 -3.66
C GLU A 588 91.22 57.73 -3.93
N ASN A 589 91.61 56.98 -2.89
CA ASN A 589 92.24 55.65 -3.00
C ASN A 589 91.19 54.54 -3.10
#